data_AF-A0A250XPR9-F1
#
_entry.id   AF-A0A250XPR9-F1
#
_cell.length_a   1.000
_cell.length_b   1.000
_cell.length_c   1.000
_cell.angle_alpha   90.00
_cell.angle_beta   90.00
_cell.angle_gamma   90.00
#
_symmetry.space_group_name_H-M   'P 1'
#
loop_
_entity.id
_entity.type
_entity.pdbx_description
1 polymer ?
#
loop_
_entity_poly.entity_id
_entity_poly.type
_entity_poly.pdbx_seq_one_letter_code
_entity_poly.pdbx_strand_id
1 'polypeptide(L)'
;MVIAEEWVPVQATLPEAVDLRGIATGPKGYKERNENLKRSIQDRDDDFTAMDEDAAAEDGQSIKRRKADFVKYIPIHQRNPKAPSERAGKVMRSSSKSSWERKMKEKAEKGHFLEHKKEALAEAKSKRKAIAEQRKAAKERKEANKEKSMVVQKITKNSTLKKMMKNKKQKKLLRKADTN
;
A
#
# COMPACT_ATOMS: atom_id res chain seq x y z
N MET A 1 45.48 -25.84 -60.69
CA MET A 1 44.25 -26.23 -59.97
C MET A 1 44.14 -25.29 -58.78
N VAL A 2 43.17 -24.37 -58.80
CA VAL A 2 42.94 -23.40 -57.71
C VAL A 2 41.70 -23.87 -56.98
N ILE A 3 41.86 -24.23 -55.70
CA ILE A 3 40.74 -24.63 -54.84
C ILE A 3 40.11 -23.33 -54.37
N ALA A 4 38.87 -23.07 -54.80
CA ALA A 4 38.09 -21.96 -54.29
C ALA A 4 37.60 -22.32 -52.88
N GLU A 5 38.19 -21.70 -51.86
CA GLU A 5 37.66 -21.77 -50.50
C GLU A 5 36.38 -20.93 -50.42
N GLU A 6 35.24 -21.61 -50.33
CA GLU A 6 33.95 -20.97 -50.11
C GLU A 6 33.92 -20.30 -48.73
N TRP A 7 33.63 -19.00 -48.71
CA TRP A 7 33.51 -18.23 -47.48
C TRP A 7 32.22 -18.63 -46.75
N VAL A 8 32.36 -19.31 -45.60
CA VAL A 8 31.23 -19.64 -44.71
C VAL A 8 31.20 -18.61 -43.57
N PRO A 9 30.10 -17.85 -43.39
CA PRO A 9 29.99 -16.89 -42.30
C PRO A 9 30.01 -17.62 -40.95
N VAL A 10 30.83 -17.13 -40.02
CA VAL A 10 30.93 -17.64 -38.64
C VAL A 10 29.58 -17.51 -37.95
N GLN A 11 28.91 -18.64 -37.75
CA GLN A 11 27.68 -18.70 -36.95
C GLN A 11 28.07 -18.62 -35.47
N ALA A 12 27.87 -17.46 -34.86
CA ALA A 12 28.05 -17.29 -33.42
C ALA A 12 27.00 -18.12 -32.68
N THR A 13 27.42 -19.20 -32.02
CA THR A 13 26.56 -19.96 -31.11
C THR A 13 26.31 -19.10 -29.87
N LEU A 14 25.13 -18.50 -29.79
CA LEU A 14 24.68 -17.80 -28.59
C LEU A 14 24.58 -18.82 -27.44
N PRO A 15 25.14 -18.55 -26.25
CA PRO A 15 24.95 -19.42 -25.11
C PRO A 15 23.46 -19.53 -24.79
N GLU A 16 23.01 -20.74 -24.49
CA GLU A 16 21.64 -21.03 -24.12
C GLU A 16 21.22 -20.14 -22.94
N ALA A 17 20.14 -19.39 -23.14
CA ALA A 17 19.64 -18.48 -22.12
C ALA A 17 19.06 -19.31 -20.97
N VAL A 18 19.82 -19.41 -19.88
CA VAL A 18 19.34 -20.04 -18.64
C VAL A 18 18.10 -19.29 -18.15
N ASP A 19 16.96 -19.98 -18.12
CA ASP A 19 15.69 -19.42 -17.71
C ASP A 19 15.65 -19.26 -16.18
N LEU A 20 15.85 -18.03 -15.70
CA LEU A 20 15.84 -17.70 -14.27
C LEU A 20 14.44 -17.43 -13.72
N ARG A 21 13.36 -17.64 -14.51
CA ARG A 21 11.97 -17.38 -14.09
C ARG A 21 11.49 -18.25 -12.92
N GLY A 22 12.20 -19.34 -12.61
CA GLY A 22 11.90 -20.23 -11.48
C GLY A 22 12.85 -20.11 -10.28
N ILE A 23 13.87 -19.24 -10.34
CA ILE A 23 14.81 -19.09 -9.22
C ILE A 23 14.25 -18.03 -8.27
N ALA A 24 13.79 -18.48 -7.10
CA ALA A 24 13.30 -17.62 -6.02
C ALA A 24 14.45 -16.81 -5.38
N THR A 25 15.00 -15.85 -6.10
CA THR A 25 15.88 -14.81 -5.55
C THR A 25 15.03 -13.60 -5.19
N GLY A 26 14.24 -13.74 -4.14
CA GLY A 26 13.57 -12.61 -3.51
C GLY A 26 14.57 -11.70 -2.78
N PRO A 27 14.35 -10.38 -2.73
CA PRO A 27 15.16 -9.46 -1.92
C PRO A 27 15.03 -9.83 -0.43
N LYS A 28 16.16 -9.84 0.30
CA LYS A 28 16.22 -10.22 1.72
C LYS A 28 15.25 -9.36 2.54
N GLY A 29 14.14 -9.98 2.97
CA GLY A 29 13.06 -9.33 3.73
C GLY A 29 11.65 -9.53 3.18
N TYR A 30 11.49 -10.06 1.96
CA TYR A 30 10.16 -10.41 1.45
C TYR A 30 9.69 -11.74 2.03
N LYS A 31 8.73 -11.71 2.95
CA LYS A 31 7.97 -12.91 3.33
C LYS A 31 6.97 -13.19 2.21
N GLU A 32 7.13 -14.31 1.51
CA GLU A 32 6.02 -14.87 0.74
C GLU A 32 4.85 -15.08 1.69
N ARG A 33 3.72 -14.40 1.44
CA ARG A 33 2.47 -14.74 2.12
C ARG A 33 2.05 -16.11 1.60
N ASN A 34 2.44 -17.15 2.32
CA ASN A 34 1.83 -18.47 2.18
C ASN A 34 0.32 -18.29 2.32
N GLU A 35 -0.44 -18.66 1.29
CA GLU A 35 -1.90 -18.55 1.25
C GLU A 35 -2.61 -19.35 2.36
N ASN A 36 -1.86 -20.18 3.09
CA ASN A 36 -2.31 -20.93 4.26
C ASN A 36 -2.56 -20.07 5.53
N LEU A 37 -2.09 -18.82 5.58
CA LEU A 37 -2.33 -17.92 6.74
C LEU A 37 -3.73 -17.27 6.75
N LYS A 38 -4.59 -17.54 5.77
CA LYS A 38 -5.98 -17.06 5.81
C LYS A 38 -6.91 -17.93 6.65
N ARG A 39 -6.51 -19.16 7.01
CA ARG A 39 -7.29 -20.03 7.90
C ARG A 39 -7.01 -19.80 9.39
N SER A 40 -5.87 -19.21 9.76
CA SER A 40 -5.52 -18.96 11.17
C SER A 40 -5.87 -17.54 11.68
N ILE A 41 -6.42 -16.67 10.83
CA ILE A 41 -6.84 -15.30 11.20
C ILE A 41 -8.31 -15.25 11.65
N GLN A 42 -9.08 -16.31 11.45
CA GLN A 42 -10.47 -16.37 11.92
C GLN A 42 -10.59 -16.88 13.37
N ASP A 43 -9.53 -17.48 13.93
CA ASP A 43 -9.48 -18.02 15.30
C ASP A 43 -8.59 -17.20 16.26
N ARG A 44 -8.22 -15.95 15.91
CA ARG A 44 -7.24 -15.16 16.67
C ARG A 44 -7.65 -13.69 16.85
N ASP A 45 -8.89 -13.45 17.25
CA ASP A 45 -9.40 -12.12 17.65
C ASP A 45 -9.52 -11.93 19.19
N ASP A 46 -9.09 -12.92 19.99
CA ASP A 46 -9.12 -12.87 21.46
C ASP A 46 -7.72 -12.82 22.09
N ASP A 47 -6.83 -11.89 21.68
CA ASP A 47 -5.70 -11.42 22.51
C ASP A 47 -4.78 -10.45 21.74
N PHE A 48 -4.83 -9.14 22.05
CA PHE A 48 -3.63 -8.36 22.46
C PHE A 48 -3.94 -6.88 22.73
N THR A 49 -3.91 -6.52 24.01
CA THR A 49 -3.46 -5.22 24.50
C THR A 49 -1.94 -5.23 24.63
N ALA A 50 -1.21 -4.26 24.06
CA ALA A 50 0.00 -3.65 24.68
C ALA A 50 0.65 -2.56 23.80
N MET A 51 0.86 -1.40 24.43
CA MET A 51 2.02 -0.48 24.34
C MET A 51 2.22 0.41 23.10
N ASP A 52 1.87 1.69 23.29
CA ASP A 52 2.65 2.87 22.89
C ASP A 52 4.13 2.72 23.28
N GLU A 53 5.04 3.21 22.44
CA GLU A 53 6.18 4.03 22.90
C GLU A 53 6.80 4.80 21.72
N ASP A 54 7.04 6.09 22.01
CA ASP A 54 7.66 7.09 21.15
C ASP A 54 9.05 6.67 20.62
N ALA A 55 9.31 6.95 19.34
CA ALA A 55 10.67 7.17 18.85
C ALA A 55 10.67 8.33 17.85
N ALA A 56 11.23 9.44 18.34
CA ALA A 56 11.49 10.68 17.63
C ALA A 56 12.40 10.50 16.41
N ALA A 57 12.34 11.51 15.54
CA ALA A 57 13.10 11.66 14.31
C ALA A 57 14.62 11.50 14.48
N GLU A 58 15.27 10.84 13.50
CA GLU A 58 16.66 11.09 13.14
C GLU A 58 16.89 11.00 11.63
N ASP A 59 17.76 11.89 11.16
CA ASP A 59 18.08 12.23 9.79
C ASP A 59 18.56 11.06 8.91
N GLY A 60 17.88 10.84 7.79
CA GLY A 60 18.34 9.96 6.71
C GLY A 60 19.50 10.57 5.92
N GLN A 61 20.70 10.54 6.51
CA GLN A 61 21.95 10.88 5.82
C GLN A 61 22.14 10.06 4.55
N SER A 62 22.47 10.75 3.45
CA SER A 62 22.79 10.15 2.15
C SER A 62 23.97 9.17 2.25
N ILE A 63 23.69 7.87 2.13
CA ILE A 63 24.74 6.85 2.14
C ILE A 63 25.34 6.72 0.74
N LYS A 64 26.57 7.23 0.69
CA LYS A 64 27.58 7.22 -0.36
C LYS A 64 27.72 5.85 -1.07
N ARG A 65 28.01 5.97 -2.37
CA ARG A 65 28.48 4.93 -3.31
C ARG A 65 29.41 3.91 -2.62
N ARG A 66 29.12 2.61 -2.75
CA ARG A 66 30.12 1.56 -2.45
C ARG A 66 31.08 1.42 -3.65
N LYS A 67 32.38 1.41 -3.36
CA LYS A 67 33.39 0.89 -4.30
C LYS A 67 33.18 -0.62 -4.40
N ALA A 68 33.04 -1.13 -5.61
CA ALA A 68 33.01 -2.56 -5.87
C ALA A 68 34.43 -3.01 -6.17
N ASP A 69 34.99 -3.84 -5.29
CA ASP A 69 36.20 -4.59 -5.59
C ASP A 69 35.89 -5.61 -6.69
N PHE A 70 36.75 -5.62 -7.71
CA PHE A 70 36.98 -6.64 -8.72
C PHE A 70 35.89 -7.72 -8.86
N VAL A 71 34.92 -7.42 -9.73
CA VAL A 71 34.32 -8.28 -10.77
C VAL A 71 33.07 -7.52 -11.23
N LYS A 72 32.97 -7.28 -12.53
CA LYS A 72 31.99 -6.40 -13.20
C LYS A 72 30.56 -6.56 -12.64
N TYR A 73 30.11 -5.59 -11.84
CA TYR A 73 28.68 -5.44 -11.51
C TYR A 73 28.03 -4.52 -12.55
N ILE A 74 27.12 -5.10 -13.34
CA ILE A 74 26.23 -4.36 -14.23
C ILE A 74 25.06 -3.83 -13.38
N PRO A 75 24.73 -2.53 -13.41
CA PRO A 75 23.63 -1.99 -12.61
C PRO A 75 22.27 -2.61 -12.97
N ILE A 76 21.50 -2.98 -11.94
CA ILE A 76 20.11 -3.45 -12.02
C ILE A 76 19.19 -2.24 -12.24
N HIS A 77 19.32 -1.60 -13.39
CA HIS A 77 18.28 -0.77 -13.96
C HIS A 77 18.21 -1.16 -15.43
N GLN A 78 17.24 -2.01 -15.78
CA GLN A 78 17.01 -2.49 -17.15
C GLN A 78 16.46 -1.38 -18.07
N ARG A 79 17.25 -0.31 -18.22
CA ARG A 79 17.13 0.62 -19.31
C ARG A 79 18.53 0.77 -19.87
N ASN A 80 18.95 -0.22 -20.65
CA ASN A 80 20.03 -0.01 -21.61
C ASN A 80 19.66 1.27 -22.36
N PRO A 81 20.46 2.36 -22.26
CA PRO A 81 20.23 3.52 -23.08
C PRO A 81 20.40 3.04 -24.52
N LYS A 82 19.27 2.92 -25.25
CA LYS A 82 19.24 2.57 -26.67
C LYS A 82 20.37 3.29 -27.39
N ALA A 83 21.09 2.56 -28.23
CA ALA A 83 22.14 3.14 -29.07
C ALA A 83 21.56 4.35 -29.84
N PRO A 84 22.35 5.41 -30.09
CA PRO A 84 21.87 6.59 -30.81
C PRO A 84 21.17 6.26 -32.14
N SER A 85 21.62 5.22 -32.84
CA SER A 85 21.00 4.68 -34.06
C SER A 85 19.58 4.14 -33.85
N GLU A 86 19.34 3.40 -32.76
CA GLU A 86 18.02 2.87 -32.40
C GLU A 86 17.07 3.95 -31.84
N ARG A 87 17.62 5.03 -31.25
CA ARG A 87 16.84 6.22 -30.87
C ARG A 87 16.37 7.00 -32.10
N ALA A 88 17.19 7.09 -33.14
CA ALA A 88 16.83 7.79 -34.37
C ALA A 88 15.75 7.05 -35.19
N GLY A 89 15.79 5.72 -35.23
CA GLY A 89 14.85 4.92 -36.05
C GLY A 89 13.39 4.93 -35.57
N LYS A 90 13.13 5.13 -34.27
CA LYS A 90 11.76 5.11 -33.72
C LYS A 90 11.02 6.46 -33.84
N VAL A 91 11.65 7.47 -34.44
CA VAL A 91 11.07 8.80 -34.73
C VAL A 91 10.66 8.90 -36.21
N MET A 92 10.64 7.80 -36.97
CA MET A 92 9.98 7.79 -38.28
C MET A 92 8.46 7.81 -38.09
N ARG A 93 7.93 9.04 -38.06
CA ARG A 93 6.55 9.50 -38.27
C ARG A 93 5.53 8.37 -38.50
N SER A 94 4.67 8.10 -37.52
CA SER A 94 3.37 7.51 -37.82
C SER A 94 2.62 8.51 -38.72
N SER A 95 2.44 8.18 -40.00
CA SER A 95 1.64 8.98 -40.94
C SER A 95 0.16 8.83 -40.57
N SER A 96 -0.29 9.44 -39.47
CA SER A 96 -1.70 9.48 -39.12
C SER A 96 -2.42 10.50 -40.00
N LYS A 97 -2.75 10.07 -41.23
CA LYS A 97 -3.82 10.66 -42.04
C LYS A 97 -5.17 10.35 -41.38
N SER A 98 -5.36 10.82 -40.15
CA SER A 98 -6.65 10.74 -39.46
C SER A 98 -7.53 11.87 -39.99
N SER A 99 -8.66 11.52 -40.61
CA SER A 99 -9.66 12.49 -41.06
C SER A 99 -10.19 13.29 -39.87
N TRP A 100 -10.70 14.50 -40.15
CA TRP A 100 -11.28 15.36 -39.11
C TRP A 100 -12.36 14.64 -38.29
N GLU A 101 -13.21 13.87 -38.96
CA GLU A 101 -14.25 13.04 -38.34
C GLU A 101 -13.67 12.03 -37.34
N ARG A 102 -12.58 11.34 -37.70
CA ARG A 102 -11.93 10.38 -36.80
C ARG A 102 -11.34 11.08 -35.57
N LYS A 103 -10.73 12.26 -35.73
CA LYS A 103 -10.24 13.06 -34.59
C LYS A 103 -11.37 13.49 -33.65
N MET A 104 -12.53 13.85 -34.21
CA MET A 104 -13.70 14.24 -33.41
C MET A 104 -14.29 13.04 -32.67
N LYS A 105 -14.36 11.87 -33.31
CA LYS A 105 -14.79 10.62 -32.66
C LYS A 105 -13.87 10.23 -31.51
N GLU A 106 -12.55 10.24 -31.74
CA GLU A 106 -11.55 9.97 -30.69
C GLU A 106 -11.63 10.99 -29.53
N LYS A 107 -11.93 12.26 -29.83
CA LYS A 107 -12.13 13.30 -28.80
C LYS A 107 -13.39 13.03 -27.96
N ALA A 108 -14.50 12.65 -28.59
CA ALA A 108 -15.75 12.30 -27.90
C ALA A 108 -15.57 11.05 -27.03
N GLU A 109 -14.96 10.00 -27.57
CA GLU A 109 -14.64 8.76 -26.83
C GLU A 109 -13.74 9.04 -25.62
N LYS A 110 -12.72 9.89 -25.80
CA LYS A 110 -11.86 10.32 -24.70
C LYS A 110 -12.64 11.13 -23.64
N GLY A 111 -13.59 11.95 -24.05
CA GLY A 111 -14.50 12.67 -23.15
C GLY A 111 -15.29 11.69 -22.26
N HIS A 112 -16.01 10.78 -22.89
CA HIS A 112 -16.79 9.76 -22.19
C HIS A 112 -15.94 8.88 -21.27
N PHE A 113 -14.75 8.47 -21.71
CA PHE A 113 -13.85 7.68 -20.88
C PHE A 113 -13.42 8.45 -19.61
N LEU A 114 -13.12 9.74 -19.74
CA LEU A 114 -12.74 10.57 -18.60
C LEU A 114 -13.90 10.81 -17.64
N GLU A 115 -15.12 10.97 -18.15
CA GLU A 115 -16.34 11.08 -17.35
C GLU A 115 -16.60 9.81 -16.54
N HIS A 116 -16.62 8.64 -17.19
CA HIS A 116 -16.77 7.36 -16.50
C HIS A 116 -15.67 7.12 -15.46
N LYS A 117 -14.43 7.50 -15.76
CA LYS A 117 -13.33 7.39 -14.79
C LYS A 117 -13.56 8.30 -13.57
N LYS A 118 -14.06 9.52 -13.78
CA LYS A 118 -14.38 10.43 -12.66
C LYS A 118 -15.52 9.89 -11.82
N GLU A 119 -16.58 9.37 -12.44
CA GLU A 119 -17.72 8.76 -11.76
C GLU A 119 -17.29 7.56 -10.90
N ALA A 120 -16.51 6.64 -11.48
CA ALA A 120 -15.99 5.47 -10.74
C ALA A 120 -15.11 5.88 -9.54
N LEU A 121 -14.28 6.92 -9.69
CA LEU A 121 -13.47 7.45 -8.58
C LEU A 121 -14.33 8.14 -7.51
N ALA A 122 -15.39 8.86 -7.91
CA ALA A 122 -16.31 9.49 -6.98
C ALA A 122 -17.07 8.43 -6.16
N GLU A 123 -17.55 7.37 -6.80
CA GLU A 123 -18.21 6.25 -6.13
C GLU A 123 -17.26 5.51 -5.18
N ALA A 124 -16.02 5.26 -5.59
CA ALA A 124 -15.02 4.65 -4.71
C ALA A 124 -14.71 5.53 -3.49
N LYS A 125 -14.65 6.86 -3.67
CA LYS A 125 -14.46 7.82 -2.57
C LYS A 125 -15.67 7.86 -1.64
N SER A 126 -16.89 7.86 -2.16
CA SER A 126 -18.10 7.88 -1.32
C SER A 126 -18.22 6.61 -0.49
N LYS A 127 -17.97 5.43 -1.07
CA LYS A 127 -17.92 4.15 -0.34
C LYS A 127 -16.88 4.17 0.80
N ARG A 128 -15.68 4.70 0.53
CA ARG A 128 -14.63 4.83 1.57
C ARG A 128 -15.05 5.78 2.70
N LYS A 129 -15.67 6.92 2.37
CA LYS A 129 -16.17 7.86 3.37
C LYS A 129 -17.27 7.24 4.23
N ALA A 130 -18.24 6.56 3.62
CA ALA A 130 -19.32 5.89 4.34
C ALA A 130 -18.79 4.84 5.33
N ILE A 131 -17.82 4.01 4.93
CA ILE A 131 -17.19 3.04 5.82
C ILE A 131 -16.44 3.74 6.97
N ALA A 132 -15.74 4.83 6.68
CA ALA A 132 -15.01 5.59 7.71
C ALA A 132 -15.98 6.23 8.74
N GLU A 133 -17.10 6.78 8.27
CA GLU A 133 -18.14 7.36 9.12
C GLU A 133 -18.81 6.29 10.00
N GLN A 134 -19.11 5.12 9.44
CA GLN A 134 -19.62 3.98 10.22
C GLN A 134 -18.65 3.55 11.33
N ARG A 135 -17.35 3.50 11.03
CA ARG A 135 -16.32 3.16 12.02
C ARG A 135 -16.21 4.22 13.11
N LYS A 136 -16.26 5.51 12.76
CA LYS A 136 -16.26 6.62 13.73
C LYS A 136 -17.48 6.56 14.64
N ALA A 137 -18.69 6.42 14.07
CA ALA A 137 -19.92 6.30 14.84
C ALA A 137 -19.90 5.07 15.77
N ALA A 138 -19.36 3.94 15.31
CA ALA A 138 -19.21 2.75 16.15
C ALA A 138 -18.22 2.98 17.32
N LYS A 139 -17.11 3.69 17.07
CA LYS A 139 -16.13 4.05 18.11
C LYS A 139 -16.75 5.00 19.14
N GLU A 140 -17.43 6.04 18.69
CA GLU A 140 -18.13 7.00 19.55
C GLU A 140 -19.20 6.31 20.43
N ARG A 141 -19.99 5.40 19.86
CA ARG A 141 -20.95 4.60 20.64
C ARG A 141 -20.27 3.74 21.70
N LYS A 142 -19.14 3.11 21.36
CA LYS A 142 -18.35 2.31 22.32
C LYS A 142 -17.79 3.20 23.43
N GLU A 143 -17.27 4.38 23.12
CA GLU A 143 -16.74 5.33 24.09
C GLU A 143 -17.84 5.86 25.01
N ALA A 144 -18.98 6.29 24.47
CA ALA A 144 -20.13 6.72 25.26
C ALA A 144 -20.64 5.60 26.20
N ASN A 145 -20.68 4.35 25.73
CA ASN A 145 -21.06 3.21 26.56
C ASN A 145 -20.01 2.91 27.64
N LYS A 146 -18.72 3.03 27.32
CA LYS A 146 -17.63 2.92 28.30
C LYS A 146 -17.77 3.98 29.38
N GLU A 147 -17.98 5.24 29.02
CA GLU A 147 -18.18 6.34 29.97
C GLU A 147 -19.38 6.08 30.90
N LYS A 148 -20.52 5.71 30.34
CA LYS A 148 -21.71 5.32 31.11
C LYS A 148 -21.41 4.16 32.06
N SER A 149 -20.75 3.11 31.58
CA SER A 149 -20.41 1.94 32.40
C SER A 149 -19.42 2.27 33.52
N MET A 150 -18.45 3.16 33.27
CA MET A 150 -17.49 3.61 34.27
C MET A 150 -18.16 4.43 35.38
N VAL A 151 -19.16 5.26 35.03
CA VAL A 151 -19.97 5.98 36.02
C VAL A 151 -20.76 4.98 36.86
N VAL A 152 -21.45 4.02 36.24
CA VAL A 152 -22.20 2.98 36.96
C VAL A 152 -21.28 2.18 37.89
N GLN A 153 -20.11 1.74 37.42
CA GLN A 153 -19.15 1.01 38.26
C GLN A 153 -18.64 1.81 39.46
N LYS A 154 -18.42 3.13 39.32
CA LYS A 154 -18.04 4.00 40.45
C LYS A 154 -19.12 4.05 41.52
N ILE A 155 -20.39 4.02 41.10
CA ILE A 155 -21.56 4.03 41.99
C ILE A 155 -21.83 2.63 42.56
N THR A 156 -21.65 1.54 41.83
CA THR A 156 -22.01 0.18 42.31
C THR A 156 -20.93 -0.45 43.18
N LYS A 157 -19.65 -0.10 43.00
CA LYS A 157 -18.57 -0.61 43.84
C LYS A 157 -18.72 -0.11 45.29
N ASN A 158 -19.02 -1.05 46.19
CA ASN A 158 -19.38 -0.76 47.58
C ASN A 158 -18.25 -0.06 48.38
N SER A 159 -16.99 -0.33 48.06
CA SER A 159 -15.83 0.32 48.68
C SER A 159 -15.71 1.81 48.30
N THR A 160 -16.02 2.17 47.06
CA THR A 160 -16.05 3.55 46.56
C THR A 160 -17.26 4.32 47.10
N LEU A 161 -18.44 3.69 47.17
CA LEU A 161 -19.62 4.29 47.83
C LEU A 161 -19.32 4.67 49.28
N LYS A 162 -18.70 3.76 50.04
CA LYS A 162 -18.30 4.04 51.43
C LYS A 162 -17.36 5.24 51.53
N LYS A 163 -16.42 5.40 50.60
CA LYS A 163 -15.53 6.58 50.55
C LYS A 163 -16.30 7.86 50.18
N MET A 164 -17.19 7.80 49.21
CA MET A 164 -17.99 8.95 48.76
C MET A 164 -19.03 9.39 49.80
N MET A 165 -19.61 8.46 50.57
CA MET A 165 -20.54 8.76 51.67
C MET A 165 -19.87 9.46 52.85
N LYS A 166 -18.55 9.29 53.05
CA LYS A 166 -17.78 10.00 54.07
C LYS A 166 -17.56 11.48 53.73
N ASN A 167 -17.51 11.83 52.44
CA ASN A 167 -17.30 13.21 52.00
C ASN A 167 -18.63 13.93 51.72
N LYS A 168 -18.91 15.03 52.44
CA LYS A 168 -20.18 15.78 52.37
C LYS A 168 -20.51 16.28 50.96
N LYS A 169 -19.50 16.68 50.17
CA LYS A 169 -19.69 17.14 48.78
C LYS A 169 -20.11 16.00 47.85
N GLN A 170 -19.45 14.84 47.96
CA GLN A 170 -19.73 13.66 47.12
C GLN A 170 -21.04 12.96 47.52
N LYS A 171 -21.37 12.94 48.82
CA LYS A 171 -22.68 12.46 49.31
C LYS A 171 -23.85 13.25 48.73
N LYS A 172 -23.71 14.58 48.59
CA LYS A 172 -24.71 15.42 47.93
C LYS A 172 -24.81 15.13 46.43
N LEU A 173 -23.69 14.80 45.77
CA LEU A 173 -23.67 14.44 44.34
C LEU A 173 -24.43 13.13 44.08
N LEU A 174 -24.20 12.10 44.90
CA LEU A 174 -24.92 10.82 44.80
C LEU A 174 -26.42 10.98 44.97
N ARG A 175 -26.87 11.73 45.98
CA ARG A 175 -28.31 12.01 46.20
C ARG A 175 -28.97 12.77 45.05
N LYS A 176 -28.21 13.57 44.28
CA LYS A 176 -28.72 14.32 43.13
C LYS A 176 -28.71 13.50 41.83
N ALA A 177 -27.86 12.47 41.76
CA ALA A 177 -27.78 11.60 40.59
C ALA A 177 -28.98 10.65 40.47
N ASP A 178 -29.62 10.28 41.58
CA ASP A 178 -30.81 9.42 41.62
C ASP A 178 -32.13 10.18 41.33
N THR A 179 -32.10 11.51 41.14
CA THR A 179 -33.29 12.37 40.97
C THR A 179 -33.53 12.87 39.53
N ASN A 180 -32.79 12.36 38.54
CA ASN A 180 -33.02 12.58 37.10
C ASN A 180 -33.26 11.23 36.42
#